data_AF-A0A964MVL2-F1
#
_entry.id   AF-A0A964MVL2-F1
#
_cell.length_a   1.000
_cell.length_b   1.000
_cell.length_c   1.000
_cell.angle_alpha   90.00
_cell.angle_beta   90.00
_cell.angle_gamma   90.00
#
_symmetry.space_group_name_H-M   'P 1'
#
loop_
_entity.id
_entity.type
_entity.pdbx_description
1 polymer ?
#
loop_
_entity_poly.entity_id
_entity_poly.type
_entity_poly.pdbx_seq_one_letter_code
_entity_poly.pdbx_strand_id
1 'polypeptide(L)'
;MVLILLARVVFVAFVATLGDYVWFEFGVRHTPVHGILHGAALLLAVGLVLGHHANALIRGAIGGVVAGVAGALGFYAVVGVAGYLGALIAAWVFMWIFLAAVAAWLRGALGAVGRWAIPGALAAVGSGLTFYLVSGIWTDHPEARNYLWHLVAWTAAWAPGIATLTWTRERR
;
A
#
# COMPACT_ATOMS: atom_id res chain seq x y z
N MET A 1 4.39 15.08 -15.34
CA MET A 1 3.78 13.77 -15.05
C MET A 1 4.68 12.89 -14.19
N VAL A 2 5.91 12.56 -14.64
CA VAL A 2 6.86 11.71 -13.89
C VAL A 2 7.21 12.28 -12.50
N LEU A 3 7.48 13.59 -12.39
CA LEU A 3 7.80 14.23 -11.11
C LEU A 3 6.67 14.10 -10.08
N ILE A 4 5.41 14.21 -10.51
CA ILE A 4 4.24 14.06 -9.63
C ILE A 4 4.10 12.61 -9.16
N LEU A 5 4.32 11.65 -10.06
CA LEU A 5 4.34 10.23 -9.67
C LEU A 5 5.44 9.96 -8.65
N LEU A 6 6.66 10.44 -8.90
CA LEU A 6 7.78 10.26 -7.98
C LEU A 6 7.45 10.87 -6.60
N ALA A 7 6.92 12.09 -6.56
CA ALA A 7 6.51 12.74 -5.31
C ALA A 7 5.47 11.92 -4.54
N ARG A 8 4.49 11.33 -5.24
CA ARG A 8 3.47 10.45 -4.63
C ARG A 8 4.08 9.19 -4.02
N VAL A 9 4.99 8.54 -4.75
CA VAL A 9 5.65 7.33 -4.28
C VAL A 9 6.55 7.64 -3.09
N VAL A 10 7.37 8.68 -3.18
CA VAL A 10 8.26 9.12 -2.08
C VAL A 10 7.45 9.51 -0.85
N PHE A 11 6.30 10.16 -1.00
CA PHE A 11 5.41 10.47 0.11
C PHE A 11 4.92 9.21 0.84
N VAL A 12 4.43 8.20 0.12
CA VAL A 12 3.99 6.94 0.72
C VAL A 12 5.17 6.20 1.36
N ALA A 13 6.32 6.17 0.69
CA ALA A 13 7.53 5.55 1.20
C ALA A 13 8.05 6.23 2.48
N PHE A 14 7.95 7.55 2.56
CA PHE A 14 8.28 8.31 3.77
C PHE A 14 7.39 7.91 4.94
N VAL A 15 6.06 7.81 4.73
CA VAL A 15 5.13 7.36 5.78
C VAL A 15 5.42 5.92 6.20
N ALA A 16 5.73 5.02 5.26
CA ALA A 16 6.14 3.65 5.58
C ALA A 16 7.43 3.61 6.42
N THR A 17 8.42 4.41 6.05
CA THR A 17 9.70 4.53 6.76
C THR A 17 9.51 5.09 8.17
N LEU A 18 8.62 6.07 8.35
CA LEU A 18 8.23 6.55 9.68
C LEU A 18 7.54 5.45 10.49
N GLY A 19 6.71 4.62 9.84
CA GLY A 19 6.10 3.45 10.46
C GLY A 19 7.16 2.48 10.99
N ASP A 20 8.17 2.16 10.17
CA ASP A 20 9.31 1.34 10.59
C ASP A 20 10.05 1.97 11.77
N TYR A 21 10.40 3.25 11.68
CA TYR A 21 11.04 4.00 12.77
C TYR A 21 10.25 3.91 14.08
N VAL A 22 8.93 4.13 14.02
CA VAL A 22 8.07 4.02 15.21
C VAL A 22 8.10 2.60 15.78
N TRP A 23 7.99 1.59 14.92
CA TRP A 23 7.99 0.19 15.35
C TRP A 23 9.29 -0.20 16.04
N PHE A 24 10.38 0.26 15.47
CA PHE A 24 11.74 -0.10 15.81
C PHE A 24 12.28 0.65 17.02
N GLU A 25 12.10 1.97 17.10
CA GLU A 25 12.65 2.79 18.18
C GLU A 25 11.78 2.75 19.44
N PHE A 26 10.47 2.58 19.29
CA PHE A 26 9.55 2.54 20.43
C PHE A 26 9.20 1.11 20.87
N GLY A 27 9.78 0.09 20.22
CA GLY A 27 9.59 -1.31 20.60
C GLY A 27 8.13 -1.76 20.57
N VAL A 28 7.39 -1.32 19.54
CA VAL A 28 5.95 -1.59 19.42
C VAL A 28 5.72 -3.10 19.33
N ARG A 29 4.94 -3.65 20.28
CA ARG A 29 4.62 -5.09 20.27
C ARG A 29 3.76 -5.42 19.06
N HIS A 30 4.03 -6.53 18.39
CA HIS A 30 3.17 -7.01 17.30
C HIS A 30 1.84 -7.54 17.85
N THR A 31 0.82 -6.68 17.89
CA THR A 31 -0.55 -7.05 18.25
C THR A 31 -1.50 -6.79 17.08
N PRO A 32 -2.68 -7.44 17.03
CA PRO A 32 -3.68 -7.18 16.00
C PRO A 32 -4.11 -5.71 15.91
N VAL A 33 -4.24 -5.05 17.06
CA VAL A 33 -4.61 -3.63 17.12
C VAL A 33 -3.54 -2.76 16.45
N HIS A 34 -2.27 -2.99 16.76
CA HIS A 34 -1.18 -2.24 16.12
C HIS A 34 -1.10 -2.52 14.61
N GLY A 35 -1.33 -3.76 14.18
CA GLY A 35 -1.39 -4.11 12.76
C GLY A 35 -2.51 -3.36 12.01
N ILE A 36 -3.71 -3.31 12.59
CA ILE A 36 -4.85 -2.58 12.03
C ILE A 36 -4.57 -1.07 11.96
N LEU A 37 -4.07 -0.48 13.06
CA LEU A 37 -3.75 0.95 13.11
C LEU A 37 -2.65 1.31 12.11
N HIS A 38 -1.61 0.48 12.01
CA HIS A 38 -0.54 0.67 11.04
C HIS A 38 -1.06 0.58 9.60
N GLY A 39 -1.83 -0.46 9.28
CA GLY A 39 -2.45 -0.61 7.96
C GLY A 39 -3.35 0.58 7.60
N ALA A 40 -4.16 1.05 8.55
CA ALA A 40 -5.03 2.22 8.38
C ALA A 40 -4.21 3.51 8.14
N ALA A 41 -3.16 3.76 8.92
CA ALA A 41 -2.30 4.92 8.78
C ALA A 41 -1.49 4.92 7.47
N LEU A 42 -0.96 3.76 7.09
CA LEU A 42 -0.21 3.61 5.85
C LEU A 42 -1.11 3.77 4.62
N LEU A 43 -2.28 3.13 4.62
CA LEU A 43 -3.22 3.25 3.50
C LEU A 43 -3.99 4.56 3.50
N LEU A 44 -4.05 5.32 4.61
CA LEU A 44 -4.44 6.73 4.58
C LEU A 44 -3.52 7.52 3.62
N ALA A 45 -2.20 7.33 3.70
CA ALA A 45 -1.26 8.01 2.81
C ALA A 45 -1.47 7.63 1.33
N VAL A 46 -1.70 6.34 1.06
CA VAL A 46 -2.07 5.88 -0.28
C VAL A 46 -3.40 6.48 -0.75
N GLY A 47 -4.40 6.51 0.14
CA GLY A 47 -5.71 7.10 -0.11
C GLY A 47 -5.63 8.60 -0.42
N LEU A 48 -4.77 9.36 0.27
CA LEU A 48 -4.50 10.76 -0.03
C LEU A 48 -3.87 10.92 -1.42
N VAL A 49 -2.96 10.04 -1.81
CA VAL A 49 -2.38 10.03 -3.18
C VAL A 49 -3.46 9.78 -4.24
N LEU A 50 -4.31 8.77 -4.04
CA LEU A 50 -5.41 8.46 -4.96
C LEU A 50 -6.45 9.58 -5.00
N GLY A 51 -6.80 10.14 -3.84
CA GLY A 51 -7.71 11.27 -3.69
C GLY A 51 -7.19 12.53 -4.37
N HIS A 52 -5.91 12.87 -4.19
CA HIS A 52 -5.27 13.97 -4.89
C HIS A 52 -5.32 13.77 -6.40
N HIS A 53 -5.06 12.56 -6.88
CA HIS A 53 -5.13 12.25 -8.31
C HIS A 53 -6.54 12.41 -8.90
N ALA A 54 -7.58 12.16 -8.10
CA ALA A 54 -8.99 12.26 -8.49
C ALA A 54 -9.67 13.57 -8.07
N ASN A 55 -8.93 14.57 -7.56
CA ASN A 55 -9.48 15.81 -6.97
C ASN A 55 -10.53 15.56 -5.87
N ALA A 56 -10.36 14.50 -5.09
CA ALA A 56 -11.30 14.04 -4.06
C ALA A 56 -10.55 13.59 -2.79
N LEU A 57 -9.71 14.46 -2.23
CA LEU A 57 -8.80 14.17 -1.10
C LEU A 57 -9.49 13.49 0.10
N ILE A 58 -10.60 14.05 0.59
CA ILE A 58 -11.32 13.51 1.77
C ILE A 58 -11.84 12.10 1.49
N ARG A 59 -12.48 11.90 0.33
CA ARG A 59 -12.98 10.58 -0.07
C ARG A 59 -11.83 9.59 -0.26
N GLY A 60 -10.71 10.04 -0.80
CA GLY A 60 -9.49 9.24 -0.93
C GLY A 60 -8.94 8.79 0.42
N ALA A 61 -8.82 9.72 1.38
CA ALA A 61 -8.41 9.42 2.74
C ALA A 61 -9.29 8.36 3.40
N ILE A 62 -10.62 8.52 3.31
CA ILE A 62 -11.59 7.54 3.83
C ILE A 62 -11.40 6.18 3.14
N GLY A 63 -11.32 6.16 1.81
CA GLY A 63 -11.13 4.93 1.05
C GLY A 63 -9.83 4.21 1.39
N GLY A 64 -8.75 4.97 1.63
CA GLY A 64 -7.47 4.45 2.08
C GLY A 64 -7.53 3.81 3.46
N VAL A 65 -8.10 4.50 4.46
CA VAL A 65 -8.29 3.96 5.81
C VAL A 65 -9.13 2.69 5.78
N VAL A 66 -10.24 2.70 5.05
CA VAL A 66 -11.12 1.53 4.90
C VAL A 66 -10.37 0.36 4.27
N ALA A 67 -9.57 0.60 3.21
CA ALA A 67 -8.75 -0.43 2.60
C ALA A 67 -7.72 -1.00 3.59
N GLY A 68 -7.13 -0.17 4.45
CA GLY A 68 -6.12 -0.58 5.42
C GLY A 68 -6.69 -1.48 6.49
N VAL A 69 -7.84 -1.08 7.05
CA VAL A 69 -8.59 -1.89 8.01
C VAL A 69 -9.05 -3.19 7.36
N ALA A 70 -9.65 -3.13 6.17
CA ALA A 70 -10.13 -4.31 5.46
C ALA A 70 -9.00 -5.29 5.12
N GLY A 71 -7.82 -4.80 4.72
CA GLY A 71 -6.65 -5.64 4.45
C GLY A 71 -6.15 -6.36 5.71
N ALA A 72 -6.04 -5.64 6.83
CA ALA A 72 -5.63 -6.24 8.10
C ALA A 72 -6.65 -7.28 8.61
N LEU A 73 -7.95 -6.96 8.53
CA LEU A 73 -9.01 -7.92 8.87
C LEU A 73 -8.99 -9.14 7.93
N GLY A 74 -8.75 -8.92 6.64
CA GLY A 74 -8.60 -9.99 5.65
C GLY A 74 -7.46 -10.94 5.99
N PHE A 75 -6.31 -10.42 6.42
CA PHE A 75 -5.19 -11.24 6.91
C PHE A 75 -5.63 -12.11 8.10
N TYR A 76 -6.21 -11.51 9.15
CA TYR A 76 -6.62 -12.24 10.35
C TYR A 76 -7.73 -13.25 10.09
N ALA A 77 -8.60 -13.01 9.11
CA ALA A 77 -9.67 -13.93 8.74
C ALA A 77 -9.13 -15.23 8.11
N VAL A 78 -8.01 -15.16 7.38
CA VAL A 78 -7.50 -16.30 6.61
C VAL A 78 -6.23 -16.94 7.18
N VAL A 79 -5.56 -16.30 8.14
CA VAL A 79 -4.30 -16.79 8.73
C VAL A 79 -4.41 -18.20 9.33
N GLY A 80 -5.54 -18.54 9.92
CA GLY A 80 -5.77 -19.87 10.51
C GLY A 80 -5.88 -21.00 9.50
N VAL A 81 -6.16 -20.69 8.22
CA VAL A 81 -6.40 -21.70 7.17
C VAL A 81 -5.28 -21.69 6.12
N ALA A 82 -4.79 -20.52 5.73
CA ALA A 82 -3.77 -20.34 4.69
C ALA A 82 -2.33 -20.31 5.23
N GLY A 83 -2.15 -20.33 6.57
CA GLY A 83 -0.88 -20.07 7.22
C GLY A 83 -0.44 -18.60 7.04
N TYR A 84 0.67 -18.24 7.69
CA TYR A 84 1.14 -16.84 7.72
C TYR A 84 1.47 -16.28 6.33
N LEU A 85 2.29 -16.99 5.56
CA LEU A 85 2.71 -16.54 4.22
C LEU A 85 1.53 -16.48 3.25
N GLY A 86 0.67 -17.50 3.24
CA GLY A 86 -0.53 -17.53 2.40
C GLY A 86 -1.48 -16.40 2.72
N ALA A 87 -1.69 -16.11 4.00
CA ALA A 87 -2.52 -14.98 4.45
C ALA A 87 -1.91 -13.62 4.08
N LEU A 88 -0.58 -13.48 4.17
CA LEU A 88 0.12 -12.26 3.77
C LEU A 88 -0.06 -12.00 2.27
N ILE A 89 0.14 -13.01 1.44
CA ILE A 89 -0.06 -12.91 -0.02
C ILE A 89 -1.52 -12.58 -0.34
N ALA A 90 -2.48 -13.28 0.28
CA ALA A 90 -3.90 -13.05 0.06
C ALA A 90 -4.32 -11.63 0.46
N ALA A 91 -3.89 -11.16 1.64
CA ALA A 91 -4.16 -9.81 2.12
C ALA A 91 -3.50 -8.75 1.22
N TRP A 92 -2.28 -9.00 0.72
CA TRP A 92 -1.59 -8.11 -0.21
C TRP A 92 -2.35 -7.94 -1.52
N VAL A 93 -2.74 -9.05 -2.16
CA VAL A 93 -3.51 -9.05 -3.41
C VAL A 93 -4.87 -8.38 -3.19
N PHE A 94 -5.57 -8.75 -2.12
CA PHE A 94 -6.85 -8.15 -1.75
C PHE A 94 -6.74 -6.64 -1.57
N MET A 95 -5.74 -6.16 -0.83
CA MET A 95 -5.49 -4.74 -0.59
C MET A 95 -5.34 -3.96 -1.89
N TRP A 96 -4.50 -4.44 -2.82
CA TRP A 96 -4.27 -3.74 -4.09
C TRP A 96 -5.50 -3.72 -5.01
N ILE A 97 -6.25 -4.81 -5.05
CA ILE A 97 -7.52 -4.88 -5.77
C ILE A 97 -8.55 -3.92 -5.15
N PHE A 98 -8.62 -3.86 -3.82
CA PHE A 98 -9.50 -2.94 -3.10
C PHE A 98 -9.11 -1.48 -3.38
N LEU A 99 -7.83 -1.13 -3.32
CA LEU A 99 -7.33 0.21 -3.65
C LEU A 99 -7.64 0.59 -5.11
N ALA A 100 -7.59 -0.38 -6.03
CA ALA A 100 -7.99 -0.13 -7.41
C ALA A 100 -9.48 0.14 -7.55
N ALA A 101 -10.34 -0.57 -6.79
CA ALA A 101 -11.76 -0.27 -6.69
C ALA A 101 -12.00 1.13 -6.11
N VAL A 102 -11.28 1.52 -5.05
CA VAL A 102 -11.33 2.88 -4.48
C VAL A 102 -10.93 3.91 -5.53
N ALA A 103 -9.82 3.70 -6.25
CA ALA A 103 -9.36 4.59 -7.30
C ALA A 103 -10.41 4.75 -8.42
N ALA A 104 -11.09 3.66 -8.81
CA ALA A 104 -12.18 3.69 -9.78
C ALA A 104 -13.42 4.42 -9.23
N TRP A 105 -13.79 4.19 -7.98
CA TRP A 105 -14.89 4.87 -7.29
C TRP A 105 -14.68 6.38 -7.20
N LEU A 106 -13.47 6.83 -6.87
CA LEU A 106 -13.14 8.26 -6.80
C LEU A 106 -13.30 8.95 -8.16
N ARG A 107 -13.05 8.22 -9.26
CA ARG A 107 -13.21 8.71 -10.64
C ARG A 107 -14.61 8.48 -11.23
N GLY A 108 -15.56 7.93 -10.47
CA GLY A 108 -16.89 7.59 -10.98
C GLY A 108 -16.88 6.45 -12.02
N ALA A 109 -15.88 5.58 -11.98
CA ALA A 109 -15.59 4.57 -12.99
C ALA A 109 -15.65 3.12 -12.46
N LEU A 110 -16.43 2.84 -11.41
CA LEU A 110 -16.54 1.49 -10.83
C LEU A 110 -17.06 0.44 -11.81
N GLY A 111 -17.96 0.83 -12.72
CA GLY A 111 -18.51 0.06 -13.84
C GLY A 111 -18.25 -1.46 -13.85
N ALA A 112 -17.64 -1.96 -14.93
CA ALA A 112 -17.29 -3.37 -15.05
C ALA A 112 -16.08 -3.72 -14.17
N VAL A 113 -16.19 -4.78 -13.37
CA VAL A 113 -15.17 -5.25 -12.40
C VAL A 113 -13.77 -5.34 -13.03
N GLY A 114 -13.67 -5.89 -14.25
CA GLY A 114 -12.39 -6.03 -14.95
C GLY A 114 -11.61 -4.72 -15.16
N ARG A 115 -12.31 -3.57 -15.23
CA ARG A 115 -11.68 -2.26 -15.46
C ARG A 115 -10.82 -1.78 -14.29
N TRP A 116 -11.08 -2.25 -13.08
CA TRP A 116 -10.29 -1.91 -11.89
C TRP A 116 -9.60 -3.12 -11.27
N ALA A 117 -10.17 -4.32 -11.40
CA ALA A 117 -9.54 -5.54 -10.91
C ALA A 117 -8.25 -5.87 -11.65
N ILE A 118 -8.18 -5.68 -12.98
CA ILE A 118 -6.94 -5.94 -13.75
C ILE A 118 -5.82 -4.98 -13.33
N PRO A 119 -6.00 -3.65 -13.30
CA PRO A 119 -4.99 -2.74 -12.73
C PRO A 119 -4.62 -3.07 -11.28
N GLY A 120 -5.58 -3.47 -10.45
CA GLY A 120 -5.32 -3.92 -9.07
C GLY A 120 -4.42 -5.15 -9.00
N ALA A 121 -4.68 -6.16 -9.84
CA ALA A 121 -3.85 -7.35 -9.93
C ALA A 121 -2.44 -7.03 -10.45
N LEU A 122 -2.32 -6.18 -11.46
CA LEU A 122 -1.02 -5.70 -11.97
C LEU A 122 -0.25 -4.92 -10.89
N ALA A 123 -0.94 -4.08 -10.12
CA ALA A 123 -0.36 -3.37 -8.99
C ALA A 123 0.12 -4.34 -7.90
N ALA A 124 -0.66 -5.37 -7.58
CA ALA A 124 -0.30 -6.40 -6.62
C ALA A 124 0.96 -7.16 -7.04
N VAL A 125 1.02 -7.60 -8.31
CA VAL A 125 2.18 -8.33 -8.84
C VAL A 125 3.41 -7.42 -8.90
N GLY A 126 3.30 -6.22 -9.47
CA GLY A 126 4.43 -5.32 -9.61
C GLY A 126 5.02 -4.88 -8.26
N SER A 127 4.16 -4.50 -7.32
CA SER A 127 4.60 -4.14 -5.97
C SER A 127 5.10 -5.35 -5.18
N GLY A 128 4.49 -6.53 -5.34
CA GLY A 128 4.92 -7.75 -4.66
C GLY A 128 6.31 -8.21 -5.11
N LEU A 129 6.58 -8.18 -6.42
CA LEU A 129 7.90 -8.51 -6.97
C LEU A 129 8.97 -7.53 -6.50
N THR A 130 8.68 -6.23 -6.50
CA THR A 130 9.63 -5.22 -6.01
C THR A 130 9.83 -5.29 -4.51
N PHE A 131 8.77 -5.52 -3.73
CA PHE A 131 8.85 -5.76 -2.29
C PHE A 131 9.71 -6.99 -1.97
N TYR A 132 9.53 -8.09 -2.69
CA TYR A 132 10.36 -9.30 -2.53
C TYR A 132 11.86 -8.99 -2.66
N LEU A 133 12.24 -8.18 -3.67
CA LEU A 133 13.64 -7.78 -3.90
C LEU A 133 14.23 -6.92 -2.78
N VAL A 134 13.40 -6.22 -2.02
CA VAL A 134 13.85 -5.33 -0.94
C VAL A 134 13.46 -5.82 0.45
N SER A 135 12.86 -7.00 0.55
CA SER A 135 12.33 -7.57 1.81
C SER A 135 13.38 -7.74 2.92
N GLY A 136 14.67 -7.71 2.55
CA GLY A 136 15.81 -7.64 3.47
C GLY A 136 15.71 -6.52 4.51
N ILE A 137 15.00 -5.42 4.23
CA ILE A 137 14.76 -4.33 5.22
C ILE A 137 13.96 -4.80 6.45
N TRP A 138 13.26 -5.92 6.36
CA TRP A 138 12.45 -6.50 7.44
C TRP A 138 13.04 -7.78 8.02
N THR A 139 13.81 -8.54 7.22
CA THR A 139 14.34 -9.84 7.64
C THR A 139 15.75 -9.77 8.21
N ASP A 140 16.56 -8.82 7.74
CA ASP A 140 17.92 -8.61 8.22
C ASP A 140 17.91 -7.39 9.14
N HIS A 141 18.17 -7.60 10.44
CA HIS A 141 18.28 -6.53 11.43
C HIS A 141 19.75 -6.22 11.69
N PRO A 142 20.41 -5.35 10.89
CA PRO A 142 21.76 -4.91 11.19
C PRO A 142 21.79 -4.09 12.49
N GLU A 143 22.93 -4.12 13.20
CA GLU A 143 23.16 -3.39 14.46
C GLU A 143 22.95 -1.87 14.34
N ALA A 144 23.05 -1.31 13.12
CA ALA A 144 22.72 0.08 12.80
C ALA A 144 21.60 0.17 11.77
N ARG A 145 20.45 0.75 12.18
CA ARG A 145 19.27 0.91 11.31
C ARG A 145 19.50 2.04 10.29
N ASN A 146 19.49 1.69 9.00
CA ASN A 146 19.68 2.64 7.91
C ASN A 146 18.32 3.10 7.34
N TYR A 147 17.70 4.12 7.95
CA TYR A 147 16.40 4.63 7.52
C TYR A 147 16.38 5.23 6.10
N LEU A 148 17.54 5.68 5.59
CA LEU A 148 17.65 6.12 4.20
C LEU A 148 17.47 4.92 3.26
N TRP A 149 18.05 3.77 3.60
CA TRP A 149 17.83 2.54 2.85
C TRP A 149 16.36 2.09 2.91
N HIS A 150 15.70 2.19 4.06
CA HIS A 150 14.25 1.91 4.18
C HIS A 150 13.44 2.81 3.25
N LEU A 151 13.74 4.10 3.19
CA LEU A 151 13.07 5.04 2.28
C LEU A 151 13.23 4.64 0.81
N VAL A 152 14.44 4.26 0.40
CA VAL A 152 14.73 3.81 -0.97
C VAL A 152 14.00 2.50 -1.27
N ALA A 153 14.06 1.53 -0.37
CA ALA A 153 13.40 0.24 -0.50
C ALA A 153 11.88 0.39 -0.60
N TRP A 154 11.27 1.19 0.28
CA TRP A 154 9.85 1.48 0.22
C TRP A 154 9.47 2.23 -1.05
N THR A 155 10.31 3.16 -1.52
CA THR A 155 10.08 3.84 -2.81
C THR A 155 10.01 2.82 -3.95
N ALA A 156 10.94 1.86 -3.98
CA ALA A 156 10.94 0.80 -4.98
C ALA A 156 9.71 -0.11 -4.88
N ALA A 157 9.32 -0.52 -3.67
CA ALA A 157 8.17 -1.41 -3.44
C ALA A 157 6.82 -0.78 -3.78
N TRP A 158 6.62 0.50 -3.45
CA TRP A 158 5.37 1.22 -3.72
C TRP A 158 5.25 1.71 -5.16
N ALA A 159 6.37 1.95 -5.85
CA ALA A 159 6.38 2.58 -7.18
C ALA A 159 5.49 1.87 -8.21
N PRO A 160 5.59 0.55 -8.44
CA PRO A 160 4.81 -0.10 -9.50
C PRO A 160 3.31 -0.04 -9.24
N GLY A 161 2.90 -0.22 -7.98
CA GLY A 161 1.49 -0.21 -7.62
C GLY A 161 0.87 1.19 -7.72
N ILE A 162 1.54 2.20 -7.16
CA ILE A 162 1.09 3.60 -7.25
C ILE A 162 1.10 4.08 -8.70
N ALA A 163 2.12 3.73 -9.48
CA ALA A 163 2.17 4.01 -10.91
C ALA A 163 0.96 3.38 -11.60
N THR A 164 0.71 2.08 -11.41
CA THR A 164 -0.41 1.38 -12.07
C THR A 164 -1.77 2.02 -11.81
N LEU A 165 -2.02 2.52 -10.59
CA LEU A 165 -3.32 3.08 -10.21
C LEU A 165 -3.48 4.58 -10.51
N THR A 166 -2.37 5.30 -10.74
CA THR A 166 -2.36 6.75 -10.97
C THR A 166 -1.81 7.17 -12.32
N TRP A 167 -1.34 6.21 -13.12
CA TRP A 167 -0.88 6.45 -14.48
C TRP A 167 -2.07 6.54 -15.41
N THR A 168 -2.60 7.75 -15.55
CA THR A 168 -3.58 8.04 -16.60
C THR A 168 -2.86 8.18 -17.95
N ARG A 169 -3.22 7.33 -18.91
CA ARG A 169 -3.25 7.74 -20.33
C ARG A 169 -4.48 8.64 -20.46
N GLU A 170 -4.28 9.94 -20.71
CA GLU A 170 -5.39 10.81 -21.09
C GLU A 170 -6.15 10.16 -22.26
N ARG A 171 -7.39 9.76 -22.02
CA ARG A 171 -8.39 9.70 -23.08
C ARG A 171 -9.47 10.68 -22.66
N ARG A 172 -9.32 11.91 -23.13
CA ARG A 172 -10.48 12.77 -23.39
C ARG A 172 -11.32 12.13 -24.48
#